data_AF-A0A816B718-F1
#
_entry.id   AF-A0A816B718-F1
#
_cell.length_a   1.000
_cell.length_b   1.000
_cell.length_c   1.000
_cell.angle_alpha   90.00
_cell.angle_beta   90.00
_cell.angle_gamma   90.00
#
_symmetry.space_group_name_H-M   'P 1'
#
loop_
_entity.id
_entity.type
_entity.pdbx_description
1 polymer ?
#
loop_
_entity_poly.entity_id
_entity_poly.type
_entity_poly.pdbx_seq_one_letter_code
_entity_poly.pdbx_strand_id
1 'polypeptide(L)' 'MGWPATSSDLNPIQNLWDYIDKKLTHHRPSTAHEHETIIKNFWSEIKPETCNRLAESMPRRLQSCIRVKGGTAAKY' A
#
# COMPACT_ATOMS: atom_id res chain seq x y z
N MET A 1 13.53 -2.49 19.32
CA MET A 1 12.96 -1.45 18.44
C MET A 1 13.94 -1.21 17.30
N GLY A 2 13.76 -1.90 16.18
CA GLY A 2 14.68 -1.84 15.04
C GLY A 2 13.90 -1.94 13.75
N TRP A 3 13.25 -0.84 13.35
CA TRP A 3 12.68 -0.75 12.02
C TRP A 3 13.81 -0.38 11.05
N PRO A 4 14.14 -1.21 10.04
CA PRO A 4 15.20 -0.88 9.11
C PRO A 4 14.83 0.36 8.29
N ALA A 5 15.81 1.24 8.03
CA ALA A 5 15.61 2.50 7.31
C ALA A 5 15.10 2.32 5.86
N THR A 6 15.19 1.11 5.30
CA THR A 6 14.76 0.77 3.94
C THR A 6 13.44 0.00 3.88
N SER A 7 12.72 -0.12 5.00
CA SER A 7 11.51 -0.94 5.13
C SER A 7 10.20 -0.21 4.81
N SER A 8 10.19 0.64 3.78
CA SER A 8 8.93 1.21 3.24
C SER A 8 7.99 0.11 2.76
N ASP A 9 8.57 -0.95 2.17
CA ASP A 9 7.84 -2.15 1.76
C ASP A 9 7.24 -2.93 2.93
N LEU A 10 7.64 -2.68 4.18
CA LEU A 10 7.08 -3.36 5.35
C LEU A 10 6.05 -2.51 6.10
N ASN A 11 5.72 -1.32 5.62
CA ASN A 11 4.70 -0.50 6.25
C ASN A 11 3.32 -0.84 5.67
N PRO A 12 2.36 -1.36 6.46
CA PRO A 12 1.03 -1.68 5.96
C PRO A 12 0.29 -0.50 5.33
N ILE A 13 0.59 0.74 5.76
CA ILE A 13 0.01 1.95 5.16
C ILE A 13 0.50 2.17 3.72
N GLN A 14 1.72 1.74 3.38
CA GLN A 14 2.24 1.86 2.02
C GLN A 14 1.43 0.97 1.07
N ASN A 15 0.97 -0.18 1.53
CA ASN A 15 0.11 -1.06 0.74
C ASN A 15 -1.28 -0.46 0.51
N LEU A 16 -1.77 0.28 1.50
CA LEU A 16 -3.02 1.00 1.38
C LEU A 16 -2.89 2.12 0.36
N TRP A 17 -1.76 2.84 0.37
CA TRP A 17 -1.45 3.83 -0.66
C TRP A 17 -1.32 3.21 -2.05
N ASP A 18 -0.63 2.08 -2.20
CA ASP A 18 -0.54 1.37 -3.48
C ASP A 18 -1.92 0.93 -3.99
N TYR A 19 -2.82 0.51 -3.08
CA TYR A 19 -4.19 0.16 -3.43
C TYR A 19 -5.00 1.38 -3.91
N ILE A 20 -4.86 2.51 -3.23
CA ILE A 20 -5.50 3.78 -3.62
C ILE A 20 -4.94 4.27 -4.96
N ASP A 21 -3.62 4.20 -5.15
CA ASP A 21 -2.93 4.64 -6.37
C ASP A 21 -3.38 3.83 -7.59
N LYS A 22 -3.43 2.49 -7.46
CA LYS A 22 -3.96 1.59 -8.51
C LYS A 22 -5.40 1.96 -8.90
N LYS A 23 -6.25 2.26 -7.92
CA LYS A 23 -7.62 2.72 -8.19
C LYS A 23 -7.65 4.09 -8.86
N LEU A 24 -6.81 5.02 -8.42
CA LEU A 24 -6.71 6.37 -8.99
C LEU A 24 -6.30 6.32 -10.46
N THR A 25 -5.38 5.41 -10.84
CA THR A 25 -4.95 5.22 -12.23
C THR A 25 -6.10 4.82 -13.14
N HIS A 26 -7.09 4.08 -12.63
CA HIS A 26 -8.29 3.71 -13.39
C HIS A 26 -9.22 4.90 -13.62
N HIS A 27 -9.33 5.82 -12.66
CA HIS A 27 -10.24 6.97 -12.74
C HIS A 27 -9.70 8.15 -13.57
N ARG A 28 -8.38 8.21 -13.81
CA ARG A 28 -7.70 9.28 -14.58
C ARG A 28 -8.22 10.71 -14.30
N PRO A 29 -8.29 11.14 -13.03
CA PRO A 29 -8.57 12.54 -12.70
C PRO A 29 -7.64 13.51 -13.41
N SER A 30 -8.19 14.61 -13.89
CA SER A 30 -7.45 15.62 -14.67
C SER A 30 -7.13 16.87 -13.85
N THR A 31 -7.73 17.02 -12.67
CA THR A 31 -7.51 18.15 -11.76
C THR A 31 -7.09 17.70 -10.36
N ALA A 32 -6.39 18.56 -9.64
CA ALA A 32 -6.02 18.32 -8.24
C ALA A 32 -7.26 18.13 -7.34
N HIS A 33 -8.36 18.81 -7.64
CA HIS A 33 -9.61 18.70 -6.89
C HIS A 33 -10.30 17.34 -7.09
N GLU A 34 -10.30 16.82 -8.32
CA GLU A 34 -10.78 15.46 -8.60
C GLU A 34 -9.90 14.41 -7.91
N HIS A 35 -8.57 14.57 -7.95
CA HIS A 35 -7.65 13.71 -7.20
C HIS A 35 -8.02 13.65 -5.72
N GLU A 36 -8.14 14.82 -5.08
CA GLU A 36 -8.45 14.90 -3.65
C GLU A 36 -9.80 14.26 -3.33
N THR A 37 -10.83 14.51 -4.16
CA THR A 37 -12.17 13.97 -3.97
C THR A 37 -12.18 12.45 -4.08
N ILE A 38 -11.55 11.91 -5.11
CA ILE A 38 -11.47 10.46 -5.34
C ILE A 38 -10.71 9.77 -4.22
N ILE A 39 -9.59 10.35 -3.77
CA ILE A 39 -8.81 9.82 -2.64
C ILE A 39 -9.65 9.81 -1.37
N LYS A 40 -10.38 10.88 -1.06
CA LYS A 40 -11.27 10.94 0.12
C LYS A 40 -12.39 9.90 0.05
N ASN A 41 -13.00 9.71 -1.12
CA ASN A 41 -14.04 8.71 -1.32
C ASN A 41 -13.49 7.31 -1.08
N PHE A 42 -12.37 6.95 -1.72
CA PHE A 42 -11.75 5.66 -1.48
C PHE A 42 -11.30 5.47 -0.05
N TRP A 43 -10.79 6.52 0.60
CA TRP A 43 -10.41 6.46 2.00
C TRP A 43 -11.61 6.10 2.89
N SER A 44 -12.78 6.70 2.63
CA SER A 44 -14.01 6.41 3.36
C SER A 44 -14.60 5.01 3.08
N GLU A 45 -14.32 4.44 1.91
CA GLU A 45 -14.78 3.12 1.49
C GLU A 45 -13.91 1.97 2.03
N ILE A 46 -12.72 2.26 2.55
CA ILE A 46 -11.83 1.24 3.10
C ILE A 46 -12.49 0.62 4.32
N LYS A 47 -12.93 -0.62 4.15
CA LYS A 47 -13.50 -1.39 5.25
C LYS A 47 -12.41 -2.00 6.13
N PRO A 48 -12.69 -2.26 7.42
CA PRO A 48 -11.75 -2.93 8.32
C PRO A 48 -11.22 -4.27 7.78
N GLU A 49 -12.02 -5.01 7.02
CA GLU A 49 -11.61 -6.27 6.39
C GLU A 49 -10.48 -6.07 5.38
N THR A 50 -10.46 -4.92 4.69
CA THR A 50 -9.36 -4.56 3.78
C THR A 50 -8.07 -4.35 4.57
N CYS A 51 -8.14 -3.65 5.70
CA CYS A 51 -7.01 -3.46 6.60
C CYS A 51 -6.51 -4.80 7.17
N ASN A 52 -7.41 -5.68 7.58
CA ASN A 52 -7.06 -7.01 8.09
C ASN A 52 -6.37 -7.85 7.02
N ARG A 53 -6.88 -7.88 5.79
CA ARG A 53 -6.24 -8.59 4.68
C ARG A 53 -4.83 -8.04 4.36
N LEU A 54 -4.64 -6.73 4.49
CA LEU A 54 -3.31 -6.11 4.34
C LEU A 54 -2.37 -6.56 5.46
N ALA A 55 -2.83 -6.61 6.71
CA ALA A 55 -2.07 -7.12 7.84
C ALA A 55 -1.71 -8.61 7.67
N GLU A 56 -2.66 -9.44 7.25
CA GLU A 56 -2.45 -10.87 6.97
C GLU A 56 -1.46 -11.12 5.82
N SER A 57 -1.28 -10.16 4.92
CA SER A 57 -0.29 -10.26 3.84
C SER A 57 1.16 -10.02 4.31
N MET A 58 1.35 -9.39 5.48
CA MET A 58 2.66 -8.99 5.98
C MET A 58 3.67 -10.13 6.16
N PRO A 59 3.29 -11.30 6.73
CA PRO A 59 4.21 -12.43 6.85
C PRO A 59 4.81 -12.88 5.50
N ARG A 60 3.99 -12.93 4.43
CA ARG A 60 4.46 -13.30 3.08
C ARG A 60 5.43 -12.27 2.50
N ARG A 61 5.20 -10.99 2.80
CA ARG A 61 6.05 -9.88 2.33
C ARG A 61 7.37 -9.84 3.07
N LEU A 62 7.34 -10.04 4.40
CA LEU A 62 8.54 -10.22 5.22
C LEU A 62 9.39 -11.39 4.70
N GLN A 63 8.79 -12.54 4.40
CA GLN A 63 9.50 -13.68 3.80
C GLN A 63 10.11 -13.32 2.44
N SER A 64 9.40 -12.54 1.62
CA SER A 64 9.92 -12.10 0.32
C SER A 64 11.10 -11.14 0.48
N CYS A 65 11.04 -10.18 1.41
CA CYS A 65 12.14 -9.29 1.78
C CYS A 65 13.37 -10.07 2.28
N ILE A 66 13.17 -11.10 3.11
CA ILE A 66 14.24 -11.98 3.58
C ILE A 66 14.89 -12.72 2.40
N ARG A 67 14.07 -13.26 1.48
CA ARG A 67 14.55 -13.98 0.30
C ARG A 67 15.43 -13.12 -0.61
N VAL A 68 15.13 -11.83 -0.74
CA VAL A 68 15.94 -10.87 -1.51
C VAL A 68 17.03 -10.20 -0.66
N LYS A 69 17.33 -10.72 0.53
CA LYS A 69 18.36 -10.21 1.47
C LYS A 69 18.19 -8.71 1.81
N GLY A 70 16.95 -8.24 1.93
CA GLY A 70 16.65 -6.83 2.20
C GLY A 70 16.71 -5.91 0.98
N GLY A 71 16.89 -6.44 -0.22
CA GLY A 71 16.65 -5.72 -1.47
C GLY A 71 15.16 -5.47 -1.72
N THR A 72 14.84 -4.62 -2.69
CA THR A 72 13.45 -4.41 -3.13
C THR A 72 12.98 -5.67 -3.85
N ALA A 73 12.03 -6.40 -3.27
CA ALA A 73 11.36 -7.47 -4.00
C ALA A 73 10.56 -6.80 -5.13
N ALA A 74 10.81 -7.18 -6.38
CA ALA A 74 10.13 -6.61 -7.54
C ALA A 74 8.61 -6.57 -7.28
N LYS A 75 8.05 -5.37 -7.47
CA LYS A 75 6.67 -4.93 -7.22
C LYS A 75 5.62 -6.05 -7.38
N TYR A 76 4.74 -6.16 -6.38
CA TYR A 76 3.51 -6.97 -6.39
C TYR A 76 2.39 -6.35 -7.24
#